data_AF-A0A445FRK0-F1
#
_entry.id   AF-A0A445FRK0-F1
#
_cell.length_a   1.000
_cell.length_b   1.000
_cell.length_c   1.000
_cell.angle_alpha   90.00
_cell.angle_beta   90.00
_cell.angle_gamma   90.00
#
_symmetry.space_group_name_H-M   'P 1'
#
loop_
_entity.id
_entity.type
_entity.pdbx_description
1 polymer ?
#
loop_
_entity_poly.entity_id
_entity_poly.type
_entity_poly.pdbx_seq_one_letter_code
_entity_poly.pdbx_strand_id
1 'polypeptide(L)' 'MLLVWEGQNKALKGGVSVVLWVLWCHRNNILFKQEMLDFDKVTEFIKFKAWSWLNAKVNNFKSSFFDWYVNPSICIKIA' A
#
# COMPACT_ATOMS: atom_id res chain seq x y z
N MET A 1 22.22 6.71 -7.52
CA MET A 1 22.26 5.33 -6.98
C MET A 1 21.87 5.29 -5.50
N LEU A 2 22.50 6.08 -4.62
CA LEU A 2 22.14 6.16 -3.19
C LEU A 2 20.73 6.71 -2.91
N LEU A 3 20.29 7.75 -3.64
CA LEU A 3 18.94 8.33 -3.48
C LEU A 3 17.81 7.35 -3.88
N VAL A 4 18.04 6.54 -4.92
CA VAL A 4 17.10 5.49 -5.35
C VAL A 4 17.00 4.39 -4.29
N TRP A 5 18.13 4.04 -3.67
CA TRP A 5 18.18 3.01 -2.62
C TRP A 5 17.47 3.47 -1.33
N GLU A 6 17.61 4.73 -0.92
CA GLU A 6 16.84 5.30 0.21
C GLU A 6 15.34 5.40 -0.08
N GLY A 7 14.95 5.78 -1.30
CA GLY A 7 13.55 5.84 -1.74
C GLY A 7 12.88 4.46 -1.68
N GLN A 8 13.57 3.43 -2.19
CA GLN A 8 13.09 2.05 -2.16
C GLN A 8 12.94 1.50 -0.73
N ASN A 9 13.88 1.81 0.16
CA ASN A 9 13.84 1.35 1.55
C ASN A 9 12.69 2.02 2.35
N LYS A 10 12.38 3.28 2.05
CA LYS A 10 11.21 3.99 2.61
C LYS A 10 9.89 3.43 2.06
N ALA A 11 9.82 3.14 0.77
CA ALA A 11 8.65 2.53 0.13
C ALA A 11 8.35 1.13 0.68
N LEU A 12 9.39 0.30 0.87
CA LEU A 12 9.23 -1.04 1.44
C LEU A 12 8.72 -1.00 2.88
N LYS A 13 9.33 -0.14 3.72
CA LYS A 13 8.90 0.06 5.11
C LYS A 13 7.45 0.56 5.19
N GLY A 14 7.09 1.54 4.36
CA GLY A 14 5.72 2.05 4.28
C GLY A 14 4.71 1.00 3.84
N GLY A 15 5.04 0.20 2.83
CA GLY A 15 4.18 -0.88 2.33
C GLY A 15 3.88 -1.94 3.38
N VAL A 16 4.88 -2.41 4.11
CA VAL A 16 4.69 -3.41 5.18
C VAL A 16 3.86 -2.83 6.33
N SER A 17 4.09 -1.56 6.71
CA SER A 17 3.27 -0.89 7.72
C SER A 17 1.79 -0.79 7.31
N VAL A 18 1.50 -0.51 6.04
CA VAL A 18 0.12 -0.48 5.52
C VAL A 18 -0.54 -1.85 5.61
N VAL A 19 0.17 -2.92 5.21
CA VAL A 19 -0.34 -4.29 5.29
C VAL A 19 -0.72 -4.66 6.73
N LEU A 20 0.21 -4.45 7.67
CA LEU A 20 -0.02 -4.74 9.09
C LEU A 20 -1.19 -3.92 9.67
N TRP A 21 -1.27 -2.64 9.32
CA TRP A 21 -2.36 -1.77 9.77
C TRP A 21 -3.72 -2.23 9.26
N VAL A 22 -3.83 -2.53 7.96
CA VAL A 22 -5.10 -2.98 7.36
C VAL A 22 -5.54 -4.32 7.93
N LEU A 23 -4.62 -5.28 8.09
CA LEU A 23 -4.90 -6.57 8.75
C LEU A 23 -5.39 -6.37 10.19
N TRP A 24 -4.74 -5.49 10.96
CA TRP A 24 -5.15 -5.17 12.32
C TRP A 24 -6.56 -4.56 12.37
N CYS A 25 -6.84 -3.57 11.51
CA CYS A 25 -8.16 -2.97 11.42
C CYS A 25 -9.24 -3.97 11.01
N HIS A 26 -8.97 -4.83 10.02
CA HIS A 26 -9.93 -5.82 9.56
C HIS A 26 -10.21 -6.86 10.65
N ARG A 27 -9.18 -7.36 11.34
CA ARG A 27 -9.33 -8.23 12.51
C ARG A 27 -10.22 -7.59 13.58
N ASN A 28 -10.02 -6.31 13.89
CA ASN A 28 -10.84 -5.60 14.86
C ASN A 28 -12.29 -5.45 14.40
N ASN A 29 -12.53 -5.21 13.11
CA ASN A 29 -13.91 -5.16 12.61
C ASN A 29 -14.60 -6.54 12.68
N ILE A 30 -13.89 -7.63 12.40
CA ILE A 30 -14.45 -8.98 12.58
C ILE A 30 -14.86 -9.19 14.04
N LEU A 31 -13.96 -8.87 14.99
CA LEU A 31 -14.19 -9.10 16.41
C LEU A 31 -15.25 -8.17 17.03
N PHE A 32 -15.24 -6.89 16.69
CA PHE A 32 -16.06 -5.88 17.36
C PHE A 32 -17.30 -5.45 16.56
N LYS A 33 -17.35 -5.72 15.25
CA LYS A 33 -18.45 -5.29 14.36
C LYS A 33 -19.11 -6.45 13.63
N GLN A 34 -18.70 -7.69 13.91
CA GLN A 34 -19.19 -8.89 13.21
C GLN A 34 -19.08 -8.77 11.68
N GLU A 35 -18.06 -8.03 11.20
CA GLU A 35 -17.77 -7.95 9.77
C GLU A 35 -17.38 -9.35 9.28
N MET A 36 -17.93 -9.78 8.14
CA MET A 36 -17.50 -11.02 7.51
C MET A 36 -16.09 -10.87 6.95
N LEU A 37 -15.35 -11.97 6.98
CA LEU A 37 -14.04 -12.01 6.37
C LEU A 37 -14.20 -11.90 4.85
N ASP A 38 -13.56 -10.90 4.27
CA ASP A 38 -13.57 -10.63 2.83
C ASP A 38 -12.14 -10.31 2.38
N PHE A 39 -11.46 -11.34 1.86
CA PHE A 39 -10.07 -11.24 1.44
C PHE A 39 -9.88 -10.27 0.26
N ASP A 40 -10.86 -10.19 -0.64
CA ASP A 40 -10.77 -9.36 -1.84
C ASP A 40 -10.84 -7.89 -1.44
N LYS A 41 -11.83 -7.52 -0.63
CA LYS A 41 -11.98 -6.16 -0.09
C LYS A 41 -10.76 -5.74 0.72
N VAL A 42 -10.21 -6.63 1.54
CA VAL A 42 -9.00 -6.36 2.32
C VAL A 42 -7.80 -6.12 1.41
N THR A 43 -7.63 -6.94 0.39
CA THR A 43 -6.52 -6.83 -0.56
C THR A 43 -6.61 -5.55 -1.38
N GLU A 44 -7.81 -5.18 -1.86
CA GLU A 44 -8.05 -3.91 -2.54
C GLU A 44 -7.74 -2.71 -1.64
N PHE A 45 -8.15 -2.78 -0.37
CA PHE A 45 -7.89 -1.72 0.60
C PHE A 45 -6.39 -1.57 0.90
N ILE A 46 -5.64 -2.68 0.98
CA ILE A 46 -4.18 -2.68 1.08
C ILE A 46 -3.57 -1.99 -0.14
N LYS A 47 -3.96 -2.37 -1.36
CA LYS A 47 -3.45 -1.76 -2.60
C LYS A 47 -3.70 -0.25 -2.62
N PHE A 48 -4.91 0.17 -2.27
CA PHE A 48 -5.30 1.58 -2.21
C PHE A 48 -4.50 2.35 -1.16
N LYS A 49 -4.39 1.83 0.06
CA LYS A 49 -3.64 2.50 1.13
C LYS A 49 -2.14 2.58 0.83
N ALA A 50 -1.57 1.55 0.22
CA ALA A 50 -0.17 1.54 -0.19
C ALA A 50 0.10 2.60 -1.27
N TRP A 51 -0.74 2.66 -2.30
CA TRP A 51 -0.67 3.71 -3.33
C TRP A 51 -0.85 5.11 -2.74
N SER A 52 -1.85 5.31 -1.88
CA SER A 52 -2.12 6.60 -1.24
C SER A 52 -0.95 7.06 -0.38
N TRP A 53 -0.30 6.14 0.34
CA TRP A 53 0.91 6.45 1.11
C TRP A 53 2.08 6.85 0.21
N LEU A 54 2.33 6.11 -0.88
CA LEU A 54 3.38 6.42 -1.85
C LEU A 54 3.15 7.78 -2.50
N ASN A 55 1.93 8.04 -2.97
CA ASN A 55 1.55 9.31 -3.58
C ASN A 55 1.71 10.51 -2.62
N ALA A 56 1.54 10.30 -1.31
CA ALA A 56 1.67 11.35 -0.31
C ALA A 56 3.11 11.55 0.21
N LYS A 57 3.97 10.52 0.16
CA LYS A 57 5.30 10.51 0.82
C LYS A 57 6.48 10.44 -0.13
N VAL A 58 6.28 9.99 -1.37
CA VAL A 58 7.32 9.88 -2.37
C VAL A 58 7.19 11.03 -3.35
N ASN A 59 8.13 11.98 -3.26
CA ASN A 59 8.19 13.11 -4.18
C ASN A 59 8.34 12.59 -5.62
N ASN A 60 7.60 13.16 -6.57
CA ASN A 60 7.55 12.74 -7.98
C ASN A 60 6.97 11.34 -8.25
N PHE A 61 6.22 10.74 -7.33
CA PHE A 61 5.43 9.56 -7.66
C PHE A 61 4.32 9.94 -8.67
N LYS A 62 4.49 9.54 -9.93
CA LYS A 62 3.59 9.88 -11.06
C LYS A 62 2.74 8.71 -11.55
N SER A 63 2.45 7.74 -10.69
CA SER A 63 1.61 6.60 -11.08
C SER A 63 0.18 6.79 -10.62
N SER A 64 -0.77 6.64 -11.55
CA SER A 64 -2.19 6.62 -11.19
C SER A 64 -2.51 5.39 -10.33
N PHE A 65 -3.62 5.44 -9.60
CA PHE A 65 -4.07 4.26 -8.86
C PHE A 65 -4.35 3.07 -9.80
N PHE A 66 -4.83 3.33 -11.02
CA PHE A 66 -5.07 2.29 -12.01
C PHE A 66 -3.77 1.59 -12.44
N ASP A 67 -2.73 2.36 -12.76
CA ASP A 67 -1.42 1.79 -13.13
C ASP A 67 -0.85 0.94 -11.98
N TRP A 68 -0.97 1.46 -10.76
CA TRP A 68 -0.57 0.74 -9.55
C TRP A 68 -1.37 -0.54 -9.32
N TYR A 69 -2.68 -0.49 -9.56
CA TYR A 69 -3.57 -1.63 -9.35
C TYR A 69 -3.28 -2.78 -10.31
N VAL A 70 -3.01 -2.44 -11.58
CA VAL A 70 -2.70 -3.41 -12.64
C VAL A 70 -1.29 -3.97 -12.48
N ASN A 71 -0.29 -3.12 -12.22
CA ASN A 71 1.10 -3.58 -12.14
C ASN A 71 1.98 -2.74 -11.19
N PRO A 72 1.87 -2.96 -9.86
CA PRO A 72 2.54 -2.14 -8.86
C PRO A 72 4.07 -2.25 -8.94
N SER A 73 4.60 -3.36 -9.45
CA SER A 73 6.04 -3.59 -9.61
C SER A 73 6.72 -2.60 -10.57
N ILE A 74 5.98 -2.10 -11.56
CA ILE A 74 6.47 -1.13 -12.55
C ILE A 74 6.44 0.28 -11.94
N CYS A 75 5.40 0.61 -11.18
CA CYS A 75 5.23 1.92 -10.53
C CYS A 75 6.31 2.23 -9.48
N ILE A 76 6.83 1.20 -8.79
CA ILE A 76 7.89 1.37 -7.77
C ILE A 76 9.25 1.65 -8.40
N LYS A 77 9.50 1.23 -9.65
CA LYS A 77 10.79 1.42 -10.33
C LYS A 77 11.00 2.83 -10.90
N ILE A 78 9.92 3.62 -11.02
CA ILE A 78 9.93 4.95 -11.65
C ILE A 78 10.10 6.07 -10.58
N ALA A 79 10.14 5.73 -9.30
CA ALA A 79 10.29 6.65 -8.18
C ALA A 79 11.72 6.71 -7.61
#